data_AF-A0A7W6A1T4-F1
#
_entry.id   AF-A0A7W6A1T4-F1
#
_cell.length_a   1.000
_cell.length_b   1.000
_cell.length_c   1.000
_cell.angle_alpha   90.00
_cell.angle_beta   90.00
_cell.angle_gamma   90.00
#
_symmetry.space_group_name_H-M   'P 1'
#
loop_
_entity.id
_entity.type
_entity.pdbx_description
1 polymer ?
#
loop_
_entity_poly.entity_id
_entity_poly.type
_entity_poly.pdbx_seq_one_letter_code
_entity_poly.pdbx_strand_id
1 'polypeptide(L)' 'MTDAERIEALLDLVDPARAGNENRGRELTVLGLAEAVAKGGYRPTNAGWVMIGNRGRAFQPR' A
#
# COMPACT_ATOMS: atom_id res chain seq x y z
N MET A 1 -10.82 5.44 3.05
CA MET A 1 -9.62 4.76 3.58
C MET A 1 -8.89 5.67 4.57
N THR A 2 -8.83 5.25 5.82
CA THR A 2 -7.92 5.77 6.85
C THR A 2 -6.48 5.33 6.56
N ASP A 3 -5.50 5.89 7.27
CA ASP A 3 -4.10 5.49 7.12
C ASP A 3 -3.85 4.03 7.50
N ALA A 4 -4.54 3.53 8.53
CA ALA A 4 -4.49 2.11 8.89
C ALA A 4 -5.01 1.23 7.74
N GLU A 5 -6.16 1.60 7.16
CA GLU A 5 -6.73 0.87 6.01
C GLU A 5 -5.82 0.93 4.77
N ARG A 6 -5.16 2.07 4.52
CA ARG A 6 -4.19 2.22 3.42
C ARG A 6 -2.99 1.31 3.63
N ILE A 7 -2.45 1.24 4.85
CA ILE A 7 -1.32 0.38 5.17
C ILE A 7 -1.69 -1.09 5.00
N GLU A 8 -2.83 -1.55 5.53
CA GLU A 8 -3.27 -2.93 5.36
C GLU A 8 -3.48 -3.27 3.86
N ALA A 9 -4.08 -2.37 3.10
CA ALA A 9 -4.27 -2.53 1.66
C ALA A 9 -2.94 -2.60 0.90
N LEU A 10 -1.95 -1.80 1.28
CA LEU A 10 -0.61 -1.83 0.68
C LEU A 10 0.13 -3.12 1.02
N LEU A 11 -0.05 -3.64 2.25
CA LEU A 11 0.51 -4.93 2.67
C LEU A 11 -0.14 -6.10 1.92
N ASP A 12 -1.46 -6.04 1.68
CA ASP A 12 -2.18 -7.02 0.85
C ASP A 12 -1.64 -7.11 -0.60
N LEU A 13 -1.00 -6.06 -1.12
CA LEU A 13 -0.40 -6.07 -2.47
C LEU A 13 0.97 -6.74 -2.54
N VAL A 14 1.75 -6.69 -1.45
CA VAL A 14 3.18 -7.06 -1.46
C VAL A 14 3.48 -8.36 -0.73
N ASP A 15 2.57 -8.80 0.14
CA ASP A 15 2.70 -10.06 0.85
C ASP A 15 1.80 -11.13 0.19
N PRO A 16 2.38 -12.10 -0.54
CA PRO A 16 1.61 -13.15 -1.20
C PRO A 16 0.94 -14.12 -0.22
N ALA A 17 1.32 -14.12 1.06
CA ALA A 17 0.64 -14.90 2.09
C ALA A 17 -0.65 -14.24 2.58
N ARG A 18 -0.88 -12.96 2.24
CA ARG A 18 -2.12 -12.24 2.55
C ARG A 18 -3.15 -12.47 1.45
N ALA A 19 -4.40 -12.67 1.85
CA ALA A 19 -5.52 -12.73 0.92
C ALA A 19 -5.76 -11.31 0.35
N GLY A 20 -5.21 -11.04 -0.83
CA GLY A 20 -5.34 -9.76 -1.50
C GLY A 20 -6.80 -9.44 -1.85
N ASN A 21 -7.24 -8.21 -1.58
CA ASN A 21 -8.49 -7.69 -2.12
C ASN A 21 -8.18 -6.88 -3.40
N GLU A 22 -8.45 -7.48 -4.56
CA GLU A 22 -8.14 -6.91 -5.88
C GLU A 22 -8.73 -5.50 -6.10
N ASN A 23 -9.85 -5.17 -5.44
CA ASN A 23 -10.49 -3.86 -5.58
C ASN A 23 -9.68 -2.72 -4.93
N ARG A 24 -8.86 -3.01 -3.91
CA ARG A 24 -8.10 -1.97 -3.19
C ARG A 24 -6.96 -1.38 -4.00
N GLY A 25 -6.44 -2.09 -5.00
CA GLY A 25 -5.36 -1.60 -5.86
C GLY A 25 -5.76 -0.35 -6.67
N ARG A 26 -7.01 -0.29 -7.15
CA ARG A 26 -7.55 0.90 -7.84
C ARG A 26 -7.64 2.10 -6.91
N GLU A 27 -8.16 1.90 -5.70
CA GLU A 27 -8.28 2.97 -4.70
C GLU A 27 -6.90 3.52 -4.32
N LEU A 28 -5.91 2.65 -4.13
CA LEU A 28 -4.52 3.06 -3.85
C LEU A 28 -3.88 3.81 -5.02
N THR A 29 -4.27 3.52 -6.25
CA THR A 29 -3.80 4.25 -7.44
C THR A 29 -4.35 5.68 -7.47
N VAL A 30 -5.63 5.88 -7.13
CA VAL A 30 -6.24 7.22 -7.00
C VAL A 30 -5.52 8.05 -5.93
N LEU A 31 -5.04 7.40 -4.86
CA LEU A 31 -4.28 8.04 -3.79
C LEU A 31 -2.80 8.25 -4.12
N GLY A 32 -2.32 7.81 -5.30
CA GLY A 32 -0.90 7.86 -5.68
C GLY A 32 0.01 6.92 -4.88
N LEU A 33 -0.57 5.96 -4.15
CA LEU A 33 0.14 5.02 -3.28
C LEU A 33 0.49 3.71 -3.99
N ALA A 34 -0.20 3.39 -5.08
CA ALA A 34 0.09 2.24 -5.93
C ALA A 34 0.02 2.61 -7.42
N GLU A 35 0.55 1.74 -8.26
CA GLU A 35 0.43 1.82 -9.71
C GLU A 35 0.09 0.46 -10.30
N ALA A 36 -0.65 0.46 -11.41
CA ALA A 36 -0.99 -0.76 -12.13
C ALA A 36 0.23 -1.36 -12.83
N VAL A 37 0.33 -2.69 -12.85
CA VAL A 37 1.33 -3.43 -13.61
C VAL A 37 0.71 -4.14 -14.81
N ALA A 38 1.50 -4.36 -15.85
CA ALA A 38 1.04 -4.85 -17.16
C ALA A 38 0.24 -6.17 -17.15
N LYS A 39 0.32 -6.98 -16.09
CA LYS A 39 -0.40 -8.26 -15.94
C LYS A 39 -1.67 -8.17 -15.08
N GLY A 40 -2.23 -6.98 -14.87
CA GLY A 40 -3.50 -6.80 -14.14
C GLY A 40 -3.37 -6.78 -12.61
N GLY A 41 -2.17 -6.52 -12.09
CA GLY A 41 -1.91 -6.34 -10.66
C GLY A 41 -1.60 -4.89 -10.30
N TYR A 42 -1.23 -4.68 -9.04
CA TYR A 42 -0.78 -3.38 -8.52
C TYR A 42 0.51 -3.55 -7.72
N ARG A 43 1.35 -2.52 -7.73
CA ARG A 43 2.51 -2.43 -6.82
C ARG A 43 2.56 -1.08 -6.13
N PRO A 44 3.11 -0.97 -4.92
CA PRO A 44 3.27 0.33 -4.28
C PRO A 44 4.18 1.28 -5.07
N THR A 45 3.85 2.56 -5.07
CA THR A 45 4.78 3.63 -5.46
C THR A 45 5.80 3.87 -4.33
N ASN A 46 6.76 4.77 -4.56
CA ASN A 46 7.67 5.21 -3.50
C ASN A 46 6.90 5.75 -2.27
N ALA A 47 5.82 6.50 -2.47
CA ALA A 47 4.98 7.00 -1.38
C ALA A 47 4.29 5.85 -0.63
N GLY A 48 3.81 4.83 -1.34
CA GLY A 48 3.25 3.62 -0.73
C GLY A 48 4.27 2.87 0.13
N TRP A 49 5.50 2.70 -0.36
CA TRP A 49 6.59 2.08 0.42
C TRP A 49 6.95 2.88 1.67
N VAL A 50 6.99 4.22 1.58
CA VAL A 50 7.22 5.09 2.74
C VAL A 50 6.10 4.94 3.76
N MET A 51 4.84 4.87 3.32
CA MET A 51 3.69 4.69 4.21
C MET A 51 3.74 3.35 4.96
N ILE A 52 4.09 2.25 4.28
CA ILE A 52 4.33 0.95 4.93
C ILE A 52 5.45 1.08 5.97
N GLY A 53 6.59 1.68 5.58
CA GLY A 53 7.76 1.80 6.43
C GLY A 53 7.53 2.67 7.68
N ASN A 54 6.70 3.71 7.57
CA ASN A 54 6.40 4.60 8.69
C ASN A 54 5.66 3.91 9.83
N ARG A 55 4.92 2.82 9.55
CA ARG A 55 4.29 2.01 10.61
C ARG A 55 5.30 1.36 11.54
N GLY A 56 6.47 0.97 11.01
CA GLY A 56 7.52 0.28 11.76
C GLY A 56 8.62 1.21 12.29
N ARG A 57 8.68 2.48 11.85
CA ARG A 57 9.65 3.43 12.39
C ARG A 57 9.27 3.83 13.80
N ALA A 58 10.26 3.84 14.69
CA ALA A 58 10.13 4.51 15.97
C ALA A 58 9.73 5.98 15.73
N PHE A 59 8.76 6.47 16.51
CA PHE A 59 8.36 7.86 16.47
C PHE A 59 9.59 8.75 16.69
N GLN A 60 9.85 9.66 15.74
CA GLN A 60 10.89 10.68 15.89
C GLN A 60 10.20 12.01 16.18
N PRO A 61 10.14 12.47 17.45
CA PRO A 61 9.74 13.83 17.74
C PRO A 61 10.79 14.78 17.14
N ARG A 62 10.34 15.71 16.32
CA ARG A 62 11.12 16.89 15.92
C ARG A 62 10.85 18.02 16.88
#